data_AF-A0A6A7AJ27-F1
#
_entry.id   AF-A0A6A7AJ27-F1
#
_cell.length_a   1.000
_cell.length_b   1.000
_cell.length_c   1.000
_cell.angle_alpha   90.00
_cell.angle_beta   90.00
_cell.angle_gamma   90.00
#
_symmetry.space_group_name_H-M   'P 1'
#
loop_
_entity.id
_entity.type
_entity.pdbx_description
1 polymer ?
#
loop_
_entity_poly.entity_id
_entity_poly.type
_entity_poly.pdbx_seq_one_letter_code
_entity_poly.pdbx_strand_id
1 'polypeptide(L)'
;MAKVFATARRRRHPPNIPSSSLPDYDLANKSQKLVHDSNVAPHIRNQQELPYVRLDEEYAQSVRWSKNPGDLALETYFNTTKPNLETDYNVKGLRPVLLQNDGFYRFILKDEQDHFYVWDEDSLLFWVKDEEIEKPMSLEDKVDFVLCGLGCLEVEPVYRNHHPTEDSANLKEIREKISSYRI
;
A
#
# COMPACT_ATOMS: atom_id res chain seq x y z
N MET A 1 19.98 59.58 32.67
CA MET A 1 19.14 59.87 33.85
C MET A 1 17.70 60.10 33.40
N ALA A 2 16.78 59.15 33.66
CA ALA A 2 15.31 59.32 33.75
C ALA A 2 14.72 57.91 33.99
N LYS A 3 14.44 57.57 35.26
CA LYS A 3 13.12 57.51 35.90
C LYS A 3 12.24 56.30 35.49
N VAL A 4 12.32 55.33 36.39
CA VAL A 4 11.39 54.26 36.79
C VAL A 4 9.91 54.65 36.68
N PHE A 5 9.07 53.74 36.17
CA PHE A 5 7.76 53.44 36.75
C PHE A 5 7.45 51.95 36.65
N ALA A 6 7.31 51.33 37.83
CA ALA A 6 6.76 50.02 38.03
C ALA A 6 5.22 50.11 38.06
N THR A 7 4.51 49.10 37.55
CA THR A 7 3.14 48.82 37.98
C THR A 7 2.87 47.32 37.94
N ALA A 8 2.70 46.77 39.14
CA ALA A 8 2.27 45.41 39.41
C ALA A 8 0.74 45.25 39.26
N ARG A 9 0.30 43.97 39.31
CA ARG A 9 -1.07 43.41 39.49
C ARG A 9 -1.58 42.72 38.22
N ARG A 10 -2.14 41.51 38.25
CA ARG A 10 -2.78 40.72 39.32
C ARG A 10 -2.78 39.25 38.89
N ARG A 11 -2.44 38.34 39.81
CA ARG A 11 -2.77 36.92 39.71
C ARG A 11 -4.29 36.76 39.62
N ARG A 12 -4.77 35.97 38.66
CA ARG A 12 -6.12 35.40 38.70
C ARG A 12 -5.97 33.89 38.70
N HIS A 13 -6.31 33.29 39.85
CA HIS A 13 -6.61 31.87 39.95
C HIS A 13 -7.93 31.60 39.22
N PRO A 14 -8.06 30.51 38.46
CA PRO A 14 -9.36 30.01 38.03
C PRO A 14 -10.10 29.35 39.22
N PRO A 15 -11.44 29.46 39.28
CA PRO A 15 -12.26 28.89 40.34
C PRO A 15 -12.43 27.37 40.20
N ASN A 16 -12.46 26.70 41.35
CA ASN A 16 -12.96 25.33 41.52
C ASN A 16 -14.39 25.20 40.96
N ILE A 17 -14.59 24.25 40.05
CA ILE A 17 -15.92 23.80 39.61
C ILE A 17 -16.14 22.39 40.20
N PRO A 18 -17.29 22.16 40.87
CA PRO A 18 -17.61 20.88 41.51
C PRO A 18 -18.01 19.78 40.52
N SER A 19 -17.69 18.55 40.91
CA SER A 19 -18.02 17.28 40.26
C SER A 19 -19.50 17.15 39.87
N SER A 20 -19.75 16.82 38.60
CA SER A 20 -21.04 16.33 38.11
C SER A 20 -20.86 14.94 37.48
N SER A 21 -21.34 13.94 38.20
CA SER A 21 -21.96 12.68 37.75
C SER A 21 -21.82 12.32 36.26
N LEU A 22 -20.99 11.32 35.98
CA LEU A 22 -21.06 10.50 34.77
C LEU A 22 -22.25 9.53 34.86
N PRO A 23 -22.98 9.25 33.77
CA PRO A 23 -23.96 8.19 33.76
C PRO A 23 -23.28 6.81 33.67
N ASP A 24 -23.73 5.90 34.53
CA ASP A 24 -23.45 4.47 34.48
C ASP A 24 -23.91 3.89 33.13
N TYR A 25 -22.99 3.38 32.33
CA TYR A 25 -23.32 2.50 31.22
C TYR A 25 -23.32 1.07 31.73
N ASP A 26 -24.54 0.58 31.98
CA ASP A 26 -24.88 -0.81 32.28
C ASP A 26 -24.45 -1.73 31.13
N LEU A 27 -23.34 -2.44 31.34
CA LEU A 27 -22.80 -3.46 30.46
C LEU A 27 -23.24 -4.84 30.98
N ALA A 28 -24.50 -5.20 30.73
CA ALA A 28 -24.97 -6.56 30.96
C ALA A 28 -26.21 -6.87 30.11
N ASN A 29 -26.00 -7.10 28.81
CA ASN A 29 -26.97 -7.87 28.03
C ASN A 29 -26.37 -9.21 27.60
N LYS A 30 -27.04 -10.24 28.10
CA LYS A 30 -26.70 -11.65 28.10
C LYS A 30 -27.45 -12.32 26.97
N SER A 31 -26.73 -12.85 25.98
CA SER A 31 -27.08 -13.89 24.99
C SER A 31 -26.22 -13.59 23.75
N GLN A 32 -25.33 -14.46 23.30
CA GLN A 32 -25.70 -15.70 22.65
C GLN A 32 -24.66 -16.81 22.87
N LYS A 33 -25.19 -18.04 22.80
CA LYS A 33 -24.54 -19.33 23.00
C LYS A 33 -23.28 -19.50 22.16
N LEU A 34 -22.30 -20.15 22.79
CA LEU A 34 -21.35 -21.05 22.15
C LEU A 34 -22.05 -21.90 21.07
N VAL A 35 -21.62 -21.74 19.83
CA VAL A 35 -21.56 -22.84 18.87
C VAL A 35 -20.08 -22.96 18.51
N HIS A 36 -19.41 -23.88 19.22
CA HIS A 36 -18.23 -24.52 18.69
C HIS A 36 -18.68 -25.33 17.48
N ASP A 37 -18.43 -24.79 16.29
CA ASP A 37 -18.21 -25.63 15.12
C ASP A 37 -16.90 -25.20 14.48
N SER A 38 -15.88 -26.00 14.77
CA SER A 38 -14.59 -25.99 14.10
C SER A 38 -14.82 -26.35 12.63
N ASN A 39 -14.95 -25.33 11.78
CA ASN A 39 -14.75 -25.45 10.35
C ASN A 39 -13.75 -24.38 9.93
N VAL A 40 -12.47 -24.67 10.17
CA VAL A 40 -11.35 -24.04 9.46
C VAL A 40 -11.44 -24.55 8.02
N ALA A 41 -12.22 -23.86 7.19
CA ALA A 41 -12.23 -24.01 5.74
C ALA A 41 -11.52 -22.80 5.13
N PRO A 42 -10.70 -23.00 4.07
CA PRO A 42 -9.62 -22.10 3.72
C PRO A 42 -10.18 -20.79 3.16
N HIS A 43 -9.53 -19.68 3.50
CA HIS A 43 -9.82 -18.33 3.01
C HIS A 43 -9.43 -18.16 1.53
N ILE A 44 -9.79 -19.10 0.66
CA ILE A 44 -9.68 -18.99 -0.79
C ILE A 44 -11.00 -18.39 -1.28
N ARG A 45 -11.26 -17.12 -0.95
CA ARG A 45 -12.24 -16.34 -1.70
C ARG A 45 -11.51 -15.73 -2.88
N ASN A 46 -11.84 -16.23 -4.08
CA ASN A 46 -11.41 -15.78 -5.40
C ASN A 46 -10.93 -14.32 -5.42
N GLN A 47 -9.63 -14.09 -5.19
CA GLN A 47 -9.02 -12.77 -5.35
C GLN A 47 -9.08 -12.30 -6.81
N GLN A 48 -9.40 -13.19 -7.77
CA GLN A 48 -9.51 -12.88 -9.19
C GLN A 48 -10.66 -11.91 -9.57
N GLU A 49 -11.63 -11.64 -8.69
CA GLU A 49 -12.74 -10.73 -9.02
C GLU A 49 -12.51 -9.28 -8.59
N LEU A 50 -11.59 -9.03 -7.65
CA LEU A 50 -11.37 -7.68 -7.15
C LEU A 50 -10.45 -6.91 -8.11
N PRO A 51 -10.74 -5.62 -8.41
CA PRO A 51 -9.88 -4.77 -9.22
C PRO A 51 -8.62 -4.31 -8.47
N TYR A 52 -8.34 -4.89 -7.30
CA TYR A 52 -7.18 -4.64 -6.45
C TYR A 52 -6.80 -5.93 -5.71
N VAL A 53 -5.58 -5.98 -5.17
CA VAL A 53 -5.11 -7.09 -4.36
C VAL A 53 -5.37 -6.80 -2.89
N ARG A 54 -6.07 -7.72 -2.21
CA ARG A 54 -6.38 -7.58 -0.78
C ARG A 54 -5.25 -8.16 0.06
N LEU A 55 -4.76 -7.36 0.99
CA LEU A 55 -3.82 -7.76 2.03
C LEU A 55 -4.56 -8.28 3.27
N ASP A 56 -3.85 -9.08 4.06
CA ASP A 56 -4.29 -9.50 5.39
C ASP A 56 -4.57 -8.30 6.29
N GLU A 57 -5.66 -8.35 7.07
CA GLU A 57 -6.18 -7.18 7.79
C GLU A 57 -5.22 -6.64 8.87
N GLU A 58 -4.51 -7.53 9.55
CA GLU A 58 -3.51 -7.16 10.57
C GLU A 58 -2.31 -6.46 9.93
N TYR A 59 -1.80 -7.00 8.82
CA TYR A 59 -0.72 -6.39 8.04
C TYR A 59 -1.14 -5.05 7.45
N ALA A 60 -2.31 -5.03 6.83
CA ALA A 60 -2.96 -3.85 6.31
C ALA A 60 -2.96 -2.70 7.34
N GLN A 61 -3.27 -2.97 8.61
CA GLN A 61 -3.28 -1.94 9.66
C GLN A 61 -1.89 -1.38 10.02
N SER A 62 -0.80 -2.11 9.76
CA SER A 62 0.57 -1.66 10.06
C SER A 62 1.17 -0.78 8.96
N VAL A 63 0.70 -0.94 7.71
CA VAL A 63 1.24 -0.22 6.55
C VAL A 63 0.65 1.18 6.41
N ARG A 64 1.52 2.17 6.16
CA ARG A 64 1.15 3.58 5.99
C ARG A 64 0.50 3.91 4.65
N TRP A 65 0.84 3.17 3.60
CA TRP A 65 0.28 3.38 2.26
C TRP A 65 -1.19 2.96 2.24
N SER A 66 -1.98 3.62 1.39
CA SER A 66 -3.39 3.29 1.29
C SER A 66 -3.59 1.96 0.57
N LYS A 67 -4.56 1.24 1.10
CA LYS A 67 -5.09 -0.06 0.66
C LYS A 67 -6.61 0.02 0.48
N ASN A 68 -7.20 1.18 0.79
CA ASN A 68 -8.63 1.38 0.71
C ASN A 68 -9.01 1.47 -0.77
N PRO A 69 -9.98 0.70 -1.27
CA PRO A 69 -10.34 0.71 -2.69
C PRO A 69 -10.77 2.10 -3.19
N GLY A 70 -11.36 2.92 -2.31
CA GLY A 70 -11.74 4.30 -2.63
C GLY A 70 -10.56 5.25 -2.85
N ASP A 71 -9.38 4.89 -2.35
CA ASP A 71 -8.16 5.69 -2.48
C ASP A 71 -7.27 5.20 -3.63
N LEU A 72 -7.36 3.92 -4.04
CA LEU A 72 -6.50 3.27 -5.06
C LEU A 72 -6.68 3.78 -6.50
N ALA A 73 -7.38 4.90 -6.71
CA ALA A 73 -7.64 5.53 -8.01
C ALA A 73 -8.10 4.54 -9.10
N LEU A 74 -8.92 3.55 -8.71
CA LEU A 74 -9.34 2.45 -9.57
C LEU A 74 -10.02 2.92 -10.85
N GLU A 75 -10.86 3.95 -10.75
CA GLU A 75 -11.58 4.52 -11.89
C GLU A 75 -10.67 5.24 -12.90
N THR A 76 -9.51 5.70 -12.45
CA THR A 76 -8.56 6.47 -13.27
C THR A 76 -7.59 5.53 -13.99
N TYR A 77 -7.00 4.57 -13.27
CA TYR A 77 -5.87 3.79 -13.77
C TYR A 77 -6.16 2.31 -14.03
N PHE A 78 -7.25 1.77 -13.48
CA PHE A 78 -7.55 0.33 -13.49
C PHE A 78 -8.97 0.02 -13.99
N ASN A 79 -9.66 0.99 -14.60
CA ASN A 79 -10.99 0.78 -15.16
C ASN A 79 -10.87 0.01 -16.49
N THR A 80 -11.46 -1.18 -16.57
CA THR A 80 -11.39 -2.07 -17.74
C THR A 80 -12.22 -1.59 -18.95
N THR A 81 -13.09 -0.60 -18.76
CA THR A 81 -13.92 -0.02 -19.82
C THR A 81 -13.26 1.16 -20.55
N LYS A 82 -12.07 1.56 -20.11
CA LYS A 82 -11.28 2.69 -20.62
C LYS A 82 -9.82 2.25 -20.83
N PRO A 83 -9.01 3.03 -21.59
CA PRO A 83 -7.56 2.86 -21.55
C PRO A 83 -7.07 2.91 -20.10
N ASN A 84 -6.21 1.96 -19.72
CA ASN A 84 -5.76 1.73 -18.35
C ASN A 84 -4.31 1.21 -18.35
N LEU A 85 -3.71 1.05 -17.17
CA LEU A 85 -2.30 0.64 -17.07
C LEU A 85 -2.02 -0.75 -17.64
N GLU A 86 -2.93 -1.71 -17.45
CA GLU A 86 -2.82 -3.05 -18.03
C GLU A 86 -2.71 -2.99 -19.56
N THR A 87 -3.58 -2.22 -20.21
CA THR A 87 -3.57 -2.06 -21.68
C THR A 87 -2.44 -1.17 -22.18
N ASP A 88 -2.01 -0.17 -21.40
CA ASP A 88 -0.93 0.74 -21.80
C ASP A 88 0.43 0.04 -21.81
N TYR A 89 0.70 -0.78 -20.79
CA TYR A 89 1.96 -1.53 -20.64
C TYR A 89 1.89 -2.97 -21.16
N ASN A 90 0.72 -3.40 -21.64
CA ASN A 90 0.47 -4.78 -22.08
C ASN A 90 0.81 -5.83 -20.98
N VAL A 91 0.46 -5.52 -19.73
CA VAL A 91 0.67 -6.39 -18.56
C VAL A 91 -0.69 -6.89 -18.05
N LYS A 92 -0.97 -8.17 -18.29
CA LYS A 92 -2.29 -8.76 -18.02
C LYS A 92 -2.60 -8.83 -16.53
N GLY A 93 -3.84 -8.50 -16.19
CA GLY A 93 -4.33 -8.60 -14.81
C GLY A 93 -3.60 -7.69 -13.82
N LEU A 94 -2.97 -6.61 -14.31
CA LEU A 94 -2.24 -5.65 -13.49
C LEU A 94 -3.20 -4.94 -12.54
N ARG A 95 -2.96 -5.09 -11.23
CA ARG A 95 -3.84 -4.58 -10.17
C ARG A 95 -3.05 -3.87 -9.08
N PRO A 96 -3.61 -2.82 -8.46
CA PRO A 96 -2.97 -2.14 -7.35
C PRO A 96 -3.05 -2.98 -6.08
N VAL A 97 -1.94 -2.96 -5.34
CA VAL A 97 -1.81 -3.54 -3.99
C VAL A 97 -1.84 -2.41 -2.97
N LEU A 98 -1.01 -1.38 -3.17
CA LEU A 98 -0.88 -0.22 -2.30
C LEU A 98 -0.70 1.06 -3.11
N LEU A 99 -1.08 2.19 -2.51
CA LEU A 99 -0.89 3.53 -3.04
C LEU A 99 -0.27 4.46 -2.00
N GLN A 100 0.83 5.09 -2.36
CA GLN A 100 1.32 6.30 -1.71
C GLN A 100 0.62 7.52 -2.35
N ASN A 101 0.03 8.37 -1.51
CA ASN A 101 -0.65 9.59 -1.96
C ASN A 101 -0.27 10.77 -1.06
N ASP A 102 0.98 11.22 -1.17
CA ASP A 102 1.55 12.34 -0.41
C ASP A 102 2.11 13.46 -1.32
N GLY A 103 1.50 13.62 -2.50
CA GLY A 103 1.79 14.69 -3.45
C GLY A 103 1.96 14.20 -4.89
N PHE A 104 2.33 12.94 -5.07
CA PHE A 104 2.34 12.21 -6.33
C PHE A 104 1.79 10.81 -6.08
N TYR A 105 1.20 10.19 -7.10
CA TYR A 105 0.76 8.81 -6.99
C TYR A 105 1.90 7.86 -7.28
N ARG A 106 2.21 7.02 -6.30
CA ARG A 106 3.12 5.88 -6.43
C ARG A 106 2.41 4.61 -6.01
N PHE A 107 2.43 3.60 -6.87
CA PHE A 107 1.75 2.34 -6.67
C PHE A 107 2.73 1.18 -6.52
N ILE A 108 2.38 0.24 -5.66
CA ILE A 108 2.83 -1.15 -5.78
C ILE A 108 1.74 -1.91 -6.51
N LEU A 109 2.10 -2.54 -7.62
CA LEU A 109 1.21 -3.30 -8.49
C LEU A 109 1.61 -4.76 -8.54
N LYS A 110 0.67 -5.61 -8.94
CA LYS A 110 0.88 -7.03 -9.13
C LYS A 110 0.09 -7.52 -10.34
N ASP A 111 0.68 -8.40 -11.14
CA ASP A 111 0.02 -9.00 -12.31
C ASP A 111 -0.64 -10.36 -11.98
N GLU A 112 -1.16 -11.03 -13.01
CA GLU A 112 -1.74 -12.37 -12.89
C GLU A 112 -0.68 -13.48 -12.73
N GLN A 113 0.58 -13.22 -13.10
CA GLN A 113 1.72 -14.14 -12.97
C GLN A 113 2.47 -14.04 -11.64
N ASP A 114 2.00 -13.21 -10.69
CA ASP A 114 2.62 -12.98 -9.39
C ASP A 114 3.88 -12.07 -9.43
N HIS A 115 4.13 -11.38 -10.53
CA HIS A 115 5.18 -10.37 -10.61
C HIS A 115 4.74 -9.06 -9.95
N PHE A 116 5.71 -8.35 -9.37
CA PHE A 116 5.49 -7.06 -8.72
C PHE A 116 6.08 -5.92 -9.54
N TYR A 117 5.40 -4.78 -9.47
CA TYR A 117 5.82 -3.58 -10.17
C TYR A 117 5.70 -2.36 -9.26
N VAL A 118 6.52 -1.36 -9.55
CA VAL A 118 6.40 -0.01 -9.02
C VAL A 118 6.04 0.92 -10.16
N TRP A 119 5.03 1.75 -9.97
CA TRP A 119 4.61 2.74 -10.96
C TRP A 119 4.36 4.08 -10.30
N ASP A 120 4.95 5.13 -10.88
CA ASP A 120 4.71 6.51 -10.50
C ASP A 120 4.01 7.24 -11.66
N GLU A 121 3.07 8.13 -11.36
CA GLU A 121 2.32 8.89 -12.37
C GLU A 121 3.22 9.67 -13.34
N ASP A 122 4.37 10.14 -12.86
CA ASP A 122 5.34 10.92 -13.64
C ASP A 122 6.45 10.06 -14.27
N SER A 123 6.40 8.74 -14.17
CA SER A 123 7.50 7.84 -14.54
C SER A 123 7.06 6.64 -15.39
N LEU A 124 7.99 5.70 -15.59
CA LEU A 124 7.74 4.41 -16.22
C LEU A 124 7.20 3.40 -15.20
N LEU A 125 6.58 2.34 -15.73
CA LEU A 125 6.33 1.11 -14.97
C LEU A 125 7.66 0.37 -14.82
N PHE A 126 8.00 -0.02 -13.60
CA PHE A 126 9.21 -0.76 -13.29
C PHE A 126 8.84 -2.13 -12.76
N TRP A 127 9.34 -3.18 -13.41
CA TRP A 127 9.25 -4.55 -12.91
C TRP A 127 10.31 -4.76 -11.82
N VAL A 128 9.89 -5.27 -10.66
CA VAL A 128 10.80 -5.62 -9.56
C VAL A 128 11.41 -6.98 -9.86
N LYS A 129 12.69 -6.97 -10.24
CA LYS A 129 13.43 -8.16 -10.65
C LYS A 129 14.44 -8.50 -9.55
N ASP A 130 13.98 -9.23 -8.56
CA ASP A 130 14.81 -9.64 -7.43
C ASP A 130 14.65 -11.14 -7.15
N GLU A 131 15.74 -11.86 -6.91
CA GLU A 131 15.66 -13.29 -6.60
C GLU A 131 14.93 -13.57 -5.29
N GLU A 132 14.92 -12.60 -4.36
CA GLU A 132 14.22 -12.72 -3.09
C GLU A 132 12.71 -12.75 -3.31
N ILE A 133 12.15 -11.83 -4.11
CA ILE A 133 10.69 -11.74 -4.33
C ILE A 133 10.12 -12.93 -5.12
N GLU A 134 10.96 -13.62 -5.88
CA GLU A 134 10.62 -14.85 -6.61
C GLU A 134 10.56 -16.09 -5.70
N LYS A 135 11.11 -16.01 -4.48
CA LYS A 135 11.02 -17.13 -3.53
C LYS A 135 9.59 -17.32 -3.05
N PRO A 136 9.22 -18.56 -2.65
CA PRO A 136 7.92 -18.82 -2.02
C PRO A 136 7.84 -18.11 -0.66
N MET A 137 7.16 -16.98 -0.59
CA MET A 137 6.85 -16.23 0.63
C MET A 137 5.42 -15.67 0.56
N SER A 138 4.93 -15.11 1.67
CA SER A 138 3.58 -14.54 1.70
C SER A 138 3.49 -13.28 0.82
N LEU A 139 2.27 -12.90 0.43
CA LEU A 139 2.03 -11.66 -0.31
C LEU A 139 2.54 -10.47 0.49
N GLU A 140 2.27 -10.46 1.78
CA GLU A 140 2.65 -9.42 2.73
C GLU A 140 4.18 -9.32 2.85
N ASP A 141 4.91 -10.44 2.92
CA ASP A 141 6.37 -10.43 2.91
C ASP A 141 6.95 -9.85 1.60
N LYS A 142 6.35 -10.18 0.44
CA LYS A 142 6.74 -9.60 -0.85
C LYS A 142 6.48 -8.09 -0.88
N VAL A 143 5.35 -7.65 -0.34
CA VAL A 143 5.01 -6.22 -0.25
C VAL A 143 5.97 -5.49 0.69
N ASP A 144 6.32 -6.07 1.84
CA ASP A 144 7.32 -5.51 2.75
C ASP A 144 8.70 -5.44 2.10
N PHE A 145 9.08 -6.46 1.33
CA PHE A 145 10.32 -6.46 0.57
C PHE A 145 10.38 -5.28 -0.41
N VAL A 146 9.31 -5.09 -1.20
CA VAL A 146 9.20 -3.96 -2.13
C VAL A 146 9.24 -2.63 -1.38
N LEU A 147 8.41 -2.46 -0.34
CA LEU A 147 8.32 -1.22 0.44
C LEU A 147 9.64 -0.84 1.11
N CYS A 148 10.31 -1.81 1.75
CA CYS A 148 11.59 -1.57 2.42
C CYS A 148 12.73 -1.33 1.43
N GLY A 149 12.61 -1.89 0.22
CA GLY A 149 13.59 -1.76 -0.86
C GLY A 149 13.43 -0.49 -1.70
N LEU A 150 12.36 0.29 -1.57
CA LEU A 150 12.18 1.56 -2.29
C LEU A 150 13.41 2.45 -2.04
N GLY A 151 14.28 2.63 -3.04
CA GLY A 151 15.60 3.26 -2.94
C GLY A 151 16.73 2.40 -3.53
N CYS A 152 16.59 1.08 -3.48
CA CYS A 152 17.64 0.14 -3.84
C CYS A 152 17.16 -1.14 -4.53
N LEU A 153 15.87 -1.25 -4.85
CA LEU A 153 15.35 -2.36 -5.66
C LEU A 153 16.08 -2.43 -7.01
N GLU A 154 16.42 -3.66 -7.40
CA GLU A 154 16.80 -3.95 -8.77
C GLU A 154 15.53 -3.98 -9.62
N VAL A 155 15.41 -3.01 -10.53
CA VAL A 155 14.22 -2.89 -11.37
C VAL A 155 14.57 -2.77 -12.85
N GLU A 156 13.64 -3.21 -13.69
CA GLU A 156 13.71 -3.03 -15.14
C GLU A 156 12.50 -2.23 -15.64
N PRO A 157 12.71 -1.21 -16.50
CA PRO A 157 11.59 -0.48 -17.10
C PRO A 157 10.79 -1.39 -18.04
N VAL A 158 9.47 -1.33 -17.89
CA VAL A 158 8.50 -1.95 -18.77
C VAL A 158 8.05 -0.91 -19.79
N TYR A 159 8.10 -1.27 -21.07
CA TYR A 159 7.66 -0.41 -22.16
C TYR A 159 6.39 -0.96 -22.79
N ARG A 160 5.58 -0.08 -23.39
CA ARG A 160 4.31 -0.43 -24.03
C ARG A 160 4.39 -1.59 -25.03
N ASN A 161 5.55 -1.73 -25.67
CA ASN A 161 5.82 -2.71 -26.72
C ASN A 161 6.85 -3.76 -26.29
N HIS A 162 7.28 -3.77 -25.04
CA HIS A 162 8.33 -4.68 -24.56
C HIS A 162 8.20 -4.95 -23.07
N HIS A 163 7.92 -6.21 -22.72
CA HIS A 163 8.00 -6.67 -21.34
C HIS A 163 9.34 -7.39 -21.09
N PRO A 164 10.10 -7.03 -20.04
CA PRO A 164 11.39 -7.64 -19.74
C PRO A 164 11.40 -9.17 -19.60
N THR A 165 10.29 -9.78 -19.18
CA THR A 165 10.20 -11.25 -19.04
C THR A 165 10.15 -11.99 -20.38
N GLU A 166 9.85 -11.29 -21.48
CA GLU A 166 9.81 -11.86 -22.84
C GLU A 166 11.21 -11.94 -23.48
N ASP A 167 12.22 -11.35 -22.84
CA ASP A 167 13.57 -11.33 -23.35
C ASP A 167 14.17 -12.73 -23.42
N SER A 168 14.62 -13.10 -24.64
CA SER A 168 15.42 -14.30 -24.83
C SER A 168 16.73 -14.22 -24.03
N ALA A 169 17.33 -15.38 -23.73
CA ALA A 169 18.59 -15.48 -22.97
C ALA A 169 19.72 -14.56 -23.49
N ASN A 170 19.74 -14.25 -24.79
CA ASN A 170 20.74 -13.38 -25.41
C ASN A 170 20.55 -11.89 -25.06
N LEU A 171 19.31 -11.42 -24.86
CA LEU A 171 19.04 -10.04 -24.45
C LEU A 171 19.28 -9.85 -22.95
N LYS A 172 19.11 -10.92 -22.16
CA LYS A 172 19.44 -10.95 -20.74
C LYS A 172 20.92 -10.67 -20.48
N GLU A 173 21.84 -11.30 -21.22
CA GLU A 173 23.29 -11.03 -21.13
C GLU A 173 23.69 -9.60 -21.51
N ILE A 174 22.96 -8.99 -22.45
CA ILE A 174 23.23 -7.60 -22.88
C ILE A 174 22.71 -6.62 -21.83
N ARG A 175 21.55 -6.91 -21.22
CA ARG A 175 20.96 -6.09 -20.15
C ARG A 175 21.73 -6.16 -18.84
N GLU A 176 22.27 -7.31 -18.45
CA GLU A 176 23.13 -7.42 -17.26
C GLU A 176 24.40 -6.54 -17.37
N LYS A 177 24.79 -6.16 -18.60
CA LYS A 177 25.90 -5.23 -18.84
C LYS A 177 25.50 -3.75 -18.80
N ILE A 178 24.20 -3.45 -18.84
CA ILE A 178 23.67 -2.09 -18.77
C ILE A 178 23.16 -1.88 -17.35
N SER A 179 23.70 -0.87 -16.65
CA SER A 179 23.46 -0.61 -15.23
C SER A 179 21.97 -0.76 -14.84
N SER A 180 21.71 -1.57 -13.81
CA SER A 180 20.38 -1.69 -13.21
C SER A 180 19.88 -0.32 -12.75
N TYR A 181 18.59 -0.08 -12.95
CA TYR A 181 17.94 1.11 -12.42
C TYR A 181 17.72 0.92 -10.92
N ARG A 182 17.95 1.99 -10.16
CA ARG A 182 17.53 2.09 -8.76
C ARG A 182 16.48 3.19 -8.71
N ILE A 183 15.36 2.86 -8.08
CA ILE A 183 14.21 3.76 -7.85
C ILE A 183 14.21 4.24 -6.42
#